data_AF-A0A522XKD4-F1
#
_entry.id   AF-A0A522XKD4-F1
#
_cell.length_a   1.000
_cell.length_b   1.000
_cell.length_c   1.000
_cell.angle_alpha   90.00
_cell.angle_beta   90.00
_cell.angle_gamma   90.00
#
_symmetry.space_group_name_H-M   'P 1'
#
loop_
_entity.id
_entity.type
_entity.pdbx_description
1 polymer ?
#
loop_
_entity_poly.entity_id
_entity_poly.type
_entity_poly.pdbx_seq_one_letter_code
_entity_poly.pdbx_strand_id
1 'polypeptide(L)'
;MKDSAQKNRSLGLLAGLAIVLVLGGATVTVLQRSGVEEIPDPPSDISEPANGGNVAQTTIPEIYLLQDTGTDFELLAMPITVDDTNNVLSSNDPELMLTEAFRQLLASSESSPALTAIPPETQLRNLEITDSGVRVDLSAEFTRGGGSASMIGRLDQVVYTATSLDPDAEVWLSVEGEPLELLGGEGLEVPQPVSRDDL
;
A
#
# COMPACT_ATOMS: atom_id res chain seq x y z
N MET A 1 -62.82 -19.42 -12.22
CA MET A 1 -61.44 -19.97 -12.27
C MET A 1 -60.50 -18.81 -12.55
N LYS A 2 -59.42 -18.52 -11.84
CA LYS A 2 -58.91 -18.83 -10.50
C LYS A 2 -57.75 -17.84 -10.31
N ASP A 3 -57.71 -17.13 -9.19
CA ASP A 3 -56.59 -16.28 -8.76
C ASP A 3 -55.24 -17.02 -8.79
N SER A 4 -54.15 -16.28 -9.01
CA SER A 4 -53.19 -15.97 -7.93
C SER A 4 -51.92 -15.30 -8.50
N ALA A 5 -51.60 -14.15 -7.93
CA ALA A 5 -50.29 -13.53 -7.95
C ALA A 5 -49.31 -14.35 -7.09
N GLN A 6 -48.05 -14.47 -7.51
CA GLN A 6 -46.96 -14.78 -6.58
C GLN A 6 -45.67 -14.04 -6.94
N LYS A 7 -45.47 -12.99 -6.13
CA LYS A 7 -44.25 -12.27 -5.79
C LYS A 7 -43.10 -13.23 -5.46
N ASN A 8 -41.90 -12.96 -5.99
CA ASN A 8 -40.60 -13.30 -5.37
C ASN A 8 -39.59 -12.20 -5.71
N ARG A 9 -39.25 -11.36 -4.72
CA ARG A 9 -38.06 -10.51 -4.72
C ARG A 9 -37.04 -11.21 -3.83
N SER A 10 -35.88 -11.59 -4.37
CA SER A 10 -34.73 -12.00 -3.56
C SER A 10 -33.81 -10.79 -3.38
N LEU A 11 -33.86 -10.24 -2.17
CA LEU A 11 -32.97 -9.21 -1.65
C LEU A 11 -31.72 -9.94 -1.12
N GLY A 12 -30.60 -9.85 -1.82
CA GLY A 12 -29.31 -10.35 -1.34
C GLY A 12 -28.57 -9.23 -0.63
N LEU A 13 -28.65 -9.16 0.69
CA LEU A 13 -27.76 -8.37 1.53
C LEU A 13 -26.34 -8.98 1.43
N LEU A 14 -25.37 -8.25 0.90
CA LEU A 14 -23.96 -8.51 1.20
C LEU A 14 -23.60 -7.66 2.42
N ALA A 15 -23.28 -8.37 3.50
CA ALA A 15 -22.92 -7.82 4.79
C ALA A 15 -21.61 -7.04 4.68
N GLY A 16 -21.64 -5.79 5.14
CA GLY A 16 -20.45 -5.01 5.44
C GLY A 16 -19.75 -5.59 6.68
N LEU A 17 -18.43 -5.75 6.60
CA LEU A 17 -17.60 -6.03 7.75
C LEU A 17 -17.27 -4.69 8.43
N ALA A 18 -18.11 -4.27 9.37
CA ALA A 18 -17.78 -3.17 10.28
C ALA A 18 -16.93 -3.75 11.43
N ILE A 19 -15.65 -3.41 11.48
CA ILE A 19 -14.81 -3.66 12.65
C ILE A 19 -15.15 -2.58 13.69
N VAL A 20 -15.87 -2.97 14.73
CA VAL A 20 -16.17 -2.13 15.90
C VAL A 20 -15.02 -2.26 16.90
N LEU A 21 -14.25 -1.18 17.10
CA LEU A 21 -13.35 -1.01 18.24
C LEU A 21 -14.18 -0.79 19.50
N VAL A 22 -14.34 -1.82 20.34
CA VAL A 22 -14.94 -1.69 21.67
C VAL A 22 -13.87 -1.18 22.64
N LEU A 23 -13.91 0.12 22.92
CA LEU A 23 -13.29 0.73 24.11
C LEU A 23 -14.10 0.31 25.35
N GLY A 24 -13.73 -0.81 25.96
CA GLY A 24 -14.25 -1.24 27.25
C GLY A 24 -13.53 -0.53 28.39
N GLY A 25 -14.06 0.64 28.80
CA GLY A 25 -13.69 1.26 30.07
C GLY A 25 -14.30 0.51 31.25
N ALA A 26 -13.48 -0.07 32.12
CA ALA A 26 -13.94 -0.64 33.38
C ALA A 26 -13.74 0.39 34.51
N THR A 27 -14.84 0.93 35.06
CA THR A 27 -14.80 1.69 36.31
C THR A 27 -14.77 0.70 37.48
N VAL A 28 -13.72 0.74 38.30
CA VAL A 28 -13.68 -0.01 39.57
C VAL A 28 -14.07 0.93 40.71
N THR A 29 -15.24 0.69 41.30
CA THR A 29 -15.63 1.31 42.58
C THR A 29 -14.94 0.57 43.73
N VAL A 30 -14.04 1.25 44.44
CA VAL A 30 -13.43 0.74 45.67
C VAL A 30 -14.39 0.97 46.84
N LEU A 31 -14.81 -0.11 47.50
CA LEU A 31 -15.49 -0.07 48.79
C LEU A 31 -14.47 -0.42 49.89
N GLN A 32 -13.94 0.61 50.55
CA GLN A 32 -12.99 0.45 51.66
C GLN A 32 -13.70 -0.06 52.92
N ARG A 33 -13.22 -1.18 53.46
CA ARG A 33 -13.50 -1.63 54.81
C ARG A 33 -12.21 -2.20 55.40
N SER A 34 -11.68 -1.50 56.39
CA SER A 34 -10.39 -1.76 57.04
C SER A 34 -10.43 -3.04 57.88
N GLY A 35 -9.41 -3.88 57.73
CA GLY A 35 -9.15 -5.04 58.58
C GLY A 35 -7.84 -5.68 58.15
N VAL A 36 -6.84 -5.62 59.03
CA VAL A 36 -5.43 -6.00 58.84
C VAL A 36 -5.26 -7.50 58.92
N GLU A 37 -4.54 -8.10 57.96
CA GLU A 37 -3.72 -9.30 58.20
C GLU A 37 -2.54 -9.32 57.21
N GLU A 38 -1.33 -9.27 57.76
CA GLU A 38 -0.04 -9.18 57.09
C GLU A 38 0.39 -10.60 56.66
N ILE A 39 0.63 -10.83 55.36
CA ILE A 39 1.09 -12.13 54.82
C ILE A 39 2.46 -11.90 54.16
N PRO A 40 3.48 -12.73 54.45
CA PRO A 40 4.89 -12.47 54.13
C PRO A 40 5.19 -12.49 52.62
N ASP A 41 6.21 -11.71 52.24
CA ASP A 41 6.69 -11.56 50.85
C ASP A 41 7.04 -12.91 50.18
N PRO A 42 6.60 -13.14 48.93
CA PRO A 42 7.08 -14.26 48.13
C PRO A 42 8.55 -14.05 47.70
N PRO A 43 9.32 -15.14 47.48
CA PRO A 43 10.75 -15.06 47.23
C PRO A 43 11.09 -14.37 45.91
N SER A 44 12.08 -13.49 45.95
CA SER A 44 12.76 -12.90 44.81
C SER A 44 13.52 -13.95 44.01
N ASP A 45 12.87 -14.66 43.09
CA ASP A 45 13.57 -15.29 41.96
C ASP A 45 12.62 -15.65 40.81
N ILE A 46 12.20 -14.63 40.05
CA ILE A 46 11.87 -14.78 38.64
C ILE A 46 12.44 -13.55 37.96
N SER A 47 13.62 -13.70 37.36
CA SER A 47 14.14 -12.72 36.41
C SER A 47 13.16 -12.67 35.24
N GLU A 48 12.36 -11.61 35.19
CA GLU A 48 11.53 -11.26 34.04
C GLU A 48 12.45 -11.07 32.83
N PRO A 49 12.31 -11.84 31.74
CA PRO A 49 13.09 -11.57 30.55
C PRO A 49 12.60 -10.24 29.98
N ALA A 50 13.43 -9.22 30.13
CA ALA A 50 13.37 -7.99 29.37
C ALA A 50 13.41 -8.34 27.89
N ASN A 51 12.28 -8.25 27.20
CA ASN A 51 12.22 -7.57 25.93
C ASN A 51 10.75 -7.31 25.59
N GLY A 52 10.31 -6.06 25.76
CA GLY A 52 9.25 -5.52 24.94
C GLY A 52 9.75 -5.53 23.50
N GLY A 53 9.63 -6.69 22.83
CA GLY A 53 9.78 -6.78 21.40
C GLY A 53 8.70 -5.88 20.83
N ASN A 54 9.13 -4.70 20.36
CA ASN A 54 8.36 -3.95 19.39
C ASN A 54 8.00 -4.96 18.31
N VAL A 55 6.72 -5.35 18.23
CA VAL A 55 6.22 -6.15 17.12
C VAL A 55 6.45 -5.27 15.90
N ALA A 56 7.57 -5.48 15.21
CA ALA A 56 7.84 -4.83 13.94
C ALA A 56 6.64 -5.15 13.06
N GLN A 57 5.79 -4.16 12.82
CA GLN A 57 4.71 -4.31 11.86
C GLN A 57 5.39 -4.52 10.52
N THR A 58 5.31 -5.73 9.98
CA THR A 58 5.82 -6.02 8.65
C THR A 58 4.96 -5.27 7.65
N THR A 59 5.38 -4.07 7.26
CA THR A 59 4.77 -3.34 6.16
C THR A 59 5.05 -4.12 4.88
N ILE A 60 4.00 -4.70 4.30
CA ILE A 60 4.08 -5.38 3.01
C ILE A 60 3.96 -4.28 1.94
N PRO A 61 4.84 -4.24 0.92
CA PRO A 61 4.72 -3.23 -0.12
C PRO A 61 3.48 -3.51 -0.97
N GLU A 62 2.95 -2.46 -1.56
CA GLU A 62 1.76 -2.48 -2.39
C GLU A 62 2.12 -1.99 -3.79
N ILE A 63 1.45 -2.56 -4.80
CA ILE A 63 1.39 -1.96 -6.13
C ILE A 63 0.10 -1.16 -6.24
N TYR A 64 0.15 -0.05 -6.97
CA TYR A 64 -1.01 0.80 -7.20
C TYR A 64 -1.42 0.71 -8.67
N LEU A 65 -2.63 0.22 -8.91
CA LEU A 65 -3.27 0.19 -10.24
C LEU A 65 -4.35 1.26 -10.33
N LEU A 66 -4.90 1.48 -11.52
CA LEU A 66 -5.98 2.44 -11.73
C LEU A 66 -7.34 1.74 -11.75
N GLN A 67 -8.38 2.43 -11.30
CA GLN A 67 -9.77 2.05 -11.46
C GLN A 67 -10.53 3.20 -12.13
N ASP A 68 -11.18 2.92 -13.25
CA ASP A 68 -12.08 3.89 -13.90
C ASP A 68 -13.38 4.03 -13.10
N THR A 69 -13.68 5.25 -12.63
CA THR A 69 -14.91 5.60 -11.91
C THR A 69 -16.01 6.14 -12.82
N GLY A 70 -15.70 6.33 -14.12
CA GLY A 70 -16.54 6.95 -15.13
C GLY A 70 -16.36 8.47 -15.23
N THR A 71 -15.75 9.11 -14.22
CA THR A 71 -15.44 10.55 -14.23
C THR A 71 -13.94 10.84 -14.06
N ASP A 72 -13.22 9.92 -13.41
CA ASP A 72 -11.79 10.01 -13.13
C ASP A 72 -11.18 8.62 -12.92
N PHE A 73 -9.86 8.54 -12.74
CA PHE A 73 -9.18 7.36 -12.25
C PHE A 73 -8.96 7.45 -10.73
N GLU A 74 -9.25 6.38 -10.01
CA GLU A 74 -8.85 6.20 -8.61
C GLU A 74 -7.72 5.18 -8.52
N LEU A 75 -6.88 5.31 -7.49
CA LEU A 75 -5.83 4.35 -7.21
C LEU A 75 -6.37 3.14 -6.43
N LEU A 76 -6.07 1.95 -6.94
CA LEU A 76 -6.38 0.67 -6.32
C LEU A 76 -5.09 0.05 -5.78
N ALA A 77 -4.91 0.12 -4.47
CA ALA A 77 -3.80 -0.53 -3.77
C ALA A 77 -3.98 -2.05 -3.77
N MET A 78 -2.95 -2.78 -4.17
CA MET A 78 -2.92 -4.24 -4.17
C MET A 78 -1.65 -4.74 -3.48
N PRO A 79 -1.75 -5.71 -2.55
CA PRO A 79 -0.56 -6.31 -1.97
C PRO A 79 0.23 -7.04 -3.07
N ILE A 80 1.56 -7.02 -2.97
CA ILE A 80 2.38 -7.84 -3.86
C ILE A 80 2.12 -9.33 -3.59
N THR A 81 2.06 -10.12 -4.66
CA THR A 81 1.99 -11.58 -4.57
C THR A 81 3.40 -12.12 -4.45
N VAL A 82 3.66 -12.92 -3.42
CA VAL A 82 4.98 -13.52 -3.21
C VAL A 82 4.81 -15.02 -3.27
N ASP A 83 5.38 -15.65 -4.30
CA ASP A 83 5.39 -17.10 -4.42
C ASP A 83 6.07 -17.73 -3.21
N ASP A 84 5.65 -18.93 -2.81
CA ASP A 84 6.14 -19.64 -1.62
C ASP A 84 7.67 -19.86 -1.58
N THR A 85 8.35 -19.65 -2.71
CA THR A 85 9.82 -19.76 -2.86
C THR A 85 10.56 -18.43 -2.68
N ASN A 86 9.86 -17.30 -2.63
CA ASN A 86 10.44 -15.97 -2.68
C ASN A 86 10.60 -15.37 -1.28
N ASN A 87 11.83 -15.41 -0.78
CA ASN A 87 12.32 -14.86 0.49
C ASN A 87 12.19 -13.33 0.63
N VAL A 88 11.51 -12.63 -0.29
CA VAL A 88 11.54 -11.17 -0.39
C VAL A 88 10.89 -10.51 0.83
N LEU A 89 9.70 -10.94 1.24
CA LEU A 89 9.04 -10.39 2.44
C LEU A 89 9.78 -10.76 3.74
N SER A 90 10.46 -11.90 3.74
CA SER A 90 11.24 -12.39 4.89
C SER A 90 12.65 -11.79 4.96
N SER A 91 13.12 -11.14 3.90
CA SER A 91 14.46 -10.58 3.80
C SER A 91 14.68 -9.34 4.68
N ASN A 92 13.60 -8.62 5.05
CA ASN A 92 13.64 -7.29 5.66
C ASN A 92 14.51 -6.30 4.86
N ASP A 93 14.59 -6.45 3.55
CA ASP A 93 15.30 -5.57 2.63
C ASP A 93 14.28 -4.71 1.86
N PRO A 94 14.09 -3.42 2.25
CA PRO A 94 13.09 -2.55 1.63
C PRO A 94 13.33 -2.31 0.14
N GLU A 95 14.59 -2.28 -0.32
CA GLU A 95 14.93 -2.06 -1.73
C GLU A 95 14.54 -3.26 -2.58
N LEU A 96 14.80 -4.47 -2.08
CA LEU A 96 14.36 -5.71 -2.73
C LEU A 96 12.83 -5.81 -2.77
N MET A 97 12.16 -5.40 -1.69
CA MET A 97 10.69 -5.38 -1.58
C MET A 97 10.05 -4.44 -2.61
N LEU A 98 10.55 -3.19 -2.73
CA LEU A 98 10.07 -2.26 -3.75
C LEU A 98 10.44 -2.70 -5.17
N THR A 99 11.63 -3.26 -5.37
CA THR A 99 12.03 -3.83 -6.68
C THR A 99 11.04 -4.89 -7.15
N GLU A 100 10.60 -5.76 -6.25
CA GLU A 100 9.61 -6.79 -6.57
C GLU A 100 8.22 -6.21 -6.80
N ALA A 101 7.81 -5.20 -6.02
CA ALA A 101 6.58 -4.46 -6.28
C ALA A 101 6.57 -3.86 -7.69
N PHE A 102 7.65 -3.20 -8.11
CA PHE A 102 7.76 -2.65 -9.46
C PHE A 102 7.71 -3.72 -10.55
N ARG A 103 8.35 -4.88 -10.36
CA ARG A 103 8.23 -5.99 -11.32
C ARG A 103 6.79 -6.43 -11.51
N GLN A 104 6.02 -6.52 -10.42
CA GLN A 104 4.60 -6.88 -10.49
C GLN A 104 3.74 -5.78 -11.09
N LEU A 105 4.01 -4.51 -10.75
CA LEU A 105 3.34 -3.35 -11.36
C LEU A 105 3.53 -3.35 -12.88
N LEU A 106 4.77 -3.53 -13.35
CA LEU A 106 5.11 -3.52 -14.78
C LEU A 106 4.63 -4.78 -15.52
N ALA A 107 4.49 -5.91 -14.81
CA ALA A 107 3.92 -7.14 -15.35
C ALA A 107 2.39 -7.20 -15.23
N SER A 108 1.75 -6.22 -14.57
CA SER A 108 0.31 -6.20 -14.39
C SER A 108 -0.41 -6.17 -15.74
N SER A 109 -1.48 -6.93 -15.82
CA SER A 109 -2.36 -6.95 -16.99
C SER A 109 -3.71 -6.39 -16.58
N GLU A 110 -4.34 -5.66 -17.49
CA GLU A 110 -5.64 -5.06 -17.23
C GLU A 110 -6.69 -6.13 -16.97
N SER A 111 -7.37 -6.02 -15.83
CA SER A 111 -8.48 -6.88 -15.45
C SER A 111 -9.49 -6.05 -14.66
N SER A 112 -10.67 -5.82 -15.23
CA SER A 112 -11.70 -4.98 -14.60
C SER A 112 -11.93 -5.40 -13.14
N PRO A 113 -11.83 -4.49 -12.16
CA PRO A 113 -11.77 -3.02 -12.33
C PRO A 113 -10.35 -2.42 -12.49
N ALA A 114 -9.29 -3.21 -12.33
CA ALA A 114 -7.91 -2.76 -12.35
C ALA A 114 -7.37 -2.55 -13.77
N LEU A 115 -6.79 -1.38 -14.00
CA LEU A 115 -6.21 -0.93 -15.26
C LEU A 115 -4.77 -0.45 -15.03
N THR A 116 -4.00 -0.32 -16.10
CA THR A 116 -2.66 0.29 -16.04
C THR A 116 -2.50 1.32 -17.13
N ALA A 117 -2.02 2.51 -16.76
CA ALA A 117 -1.65 3.53 -17.73
C ALA A 117 -0.20 3.41 -18.18
N ILE A 118 0.59 2.52 -17.57
CA ILE A 118 2.00 2.28 -17.92
C ILE A 118 2.08 1.58 -19.28
N PRO A 119 2.91 2.06 -20.24
CA PRO A 119 3.00 1.45 -21.55
C PRO A 119 3.56 0.04 -21.46
N PRO A 120 3.09 -0.87 -22.32
CA PRO A 120 3.65 -2.21 -22.40
C PRO A 120 5.16 -2.14 -22.69
N GLU A 121 5.88 -3.15 -22.22
CA GLU A 121 7.34 -3.29 -22.38
C GLU A 121 8.18 -2.26 -21.62
N THR A 122 7.57 -1.41 -20.78
CA THR A 122 8.32 -0.59 -19.81
C THR A 122 9.10 -1.49 -18.86
N GLN A 123 10.38 -1.20 -18.66
CA GLN A 123 11.27 -1.97 -17.79
C GLN A 123 11.75 -1.13 -16.62
N LEU A 124 11.86 -1.76 -15.45
CA LEU A 124 12.63 -1.24 -14.33
C LEU A 124 14.12 -1.47 -14.62
N ARG A 125 14.89 -0.39 -14.75
CA ARG A 125 16.33 -0.44 -14.99
C ARG A 125 17.13 -0.40 -13.70
N ASN A 126 16.68 0.40 -12.74
CA ASN A 126 17.27 0.49 -11.40
C ASN A 126 16.22 0.92 -10.37
N LEU A 127 16.36 0.44 -9.14
CA LEU A 127 15.67 0.97 -7.98
C LEU A 127 16.67 1.02 -6.82
N GLU A 128 16.79 2.18 -6.18
CA GLU A 128 17.71 2.39 -5.06
C GLU A 128 17.00 3.17 -3.96
N ILE A 129 17.16 2.75 -2.71
CA ILE A 129 16.71 3.53 -1.55
C ILE A 129 17.92 4.25 -0.96
N THR A 130 17.80 5.57 -0.85
CA THR A 130 18.84 6.45 -0.31
C THR A 130 18.32 7.20 0.91
N ASP A 131 19.21 7.87 1.64
CA ASP A 131 18.83 8.73 2.77
C ASP A 131 17.87 9.87 2.36
N SER A 132 17.85 10.23 1.07
CA SER A 132 16.94 11.27 0.56
C SER A 132 15.60 10.73 0.11
N GLY A 133 15.45 9.41 -0.08
CA GLY A 133 14.23 8.77 -0.60
C GLY A 133 14.53 7.73 -1.69
N VAL A 134 13.54 7.44 -2.53
CA VAL A 134 13.58 6.35 -3.53
C VAL A 134 13.97 6.86 -4.90
N ARG A 135 14.93 6.21 -5.56
CA ARG A 135 15.34 6.49 -6.94
C ARG A 135 14.84 5.37 -7.84
N VAL A 136 14.09 5.72 -8.89
CA VAL A 136 13.55 4.74 -9.84
C VAL A 136 13.99 5.13 -11.25
N ASP A 137 14.71 4.23 -11.93
CA ASP A 137 15.08 4.37 -13.34
C ASP A 137 14.23 3.43 -14.20
N LEU A 138 13.51 3.99 -15.17
CA LEU A 138 12.63 3.27 -16.09
C LEU A 138 13.15 3.32 -17.53
N SER A 139 12.69 2.41 -18.38
CA SER A 139 13.02 2.43 -19.80
C SER A 139 12.26 3.51 -20.58
N ALA A 140 12.78 3.86 -21.75
CA ALA A 140 12.21 4.89 -22.64
C ALA A 140 10.72 4.71 -22.97
N GLU A 141 10.22 3.47 -22.98
CA GLU A 141 8.82 3.12 -23.21
C GLU A 141 7.88 3.86 -22.26
N PHE A 142 8.31 4.11 -21.01
CA PHE A 142 7.53 4.81 -20.00
C PHE A 142 7.04 6.19 -20.45
N THR A 143 7.76 6.85 -21.36
CA THR A 143 7.45 8.20 -21.83
C THR A 143 6.44 8.25 -22.98
N ARG A 144 6.02 7.08 -23.50
CA ARG A 144 5.27 7.01 -24.76
C ARG A 144 3.77 6.90 -24.55
N GLY A 145 3.02 7.52 -25.47
CA GLY A 145 1.59 7.33 -25.66
C GLY A 145 0.70 7.84 -24.52
N GLY A 146 -0.62 7.73 -24.73
CA GLY A 146 -1.64 8.23 -23.80
C GLY A 146 -1.95 9.71 -23.98
N GLY A 147 -3.10 10.14 -23.46
CA GLY A 147 -3.42 11.56 -23.25
C GLY A 147 -3.06 12.00 -21.83
N SER A 148 -3.32 13.26 -21.48
CA SER A 148 -2.91 13.84 -20.19
C SER A 148 -3.40 13.04 -18.98
N ALA A 149 -4.64 12.54 -18.99
CA ALA A 149 -5.15 11.69 -17.90
C ALA A 149 -4.36 10.38 -17.73
N SER A 150 -3.93 9.74 -18.82
CA SER A 150 -3.09 8.54 -18.76
C SER A 150 -1.68 8.87 -18.28
N MET A 151 -1.15 10.06 -18.58
CA MET A 151 0.17 10.48 -18.10
C MET A 151 0.16 10.73 -16.60
N ILE A 152 -0.88 11.40 -16.08
CA ILE A 152 -1.09 11.62 -14.65
C ILE A 152 -1.24 10.28 -13.93
N GLY A 153 -2.21 9.45 -14.33
CA GLY A 153 -2.44 8.16 -13.67
C GLY A 153 -1.20 7.25 -13.70
N ARG A 154 -0.41 7.28 -14.77
CA ARG A 154 0.85 6.54 -14.84
C ARG A 154 1.89 7.03 -13.83
N LEU A 155 2.01 8.34 -13.66
CA LEU A 155 2.89 8.93 -12.66
C LEU A 155 2.43 8.52 -11.26
N ASP A 156 1.13 8.60 -10.99
CA ASP A 156 0.54 8.19 -9.72
C ASP A 156 0.86 6.72 -9.37
N GLN A 157 0.65 5.81 -10.33
CA GLN A 157 0.95 4.38 -10.14
C GLN A 157 2.41 4.15 -9.71
N VAL A 158 3.37 4.86 -10.32
CA VAL A 158 4.80 4.73 -10.02
C VAL A 158 5.14 5.34 -8.67
N VAL A 159 4.70 6.58 -8.39
CA VAL A 159 5.03 7.29 -7.15
C VAL A 159 4.42 6.59 -5.94
N TYR A 160 3.15 6.18 -6.01
CA TYR A 160 2.50 5.48 -4.90
C TYR A 160 3.11 4.10 -4.64
N THR A 161 3.52 3.38 -5.68
CA THR A 161 4.22 2.09 -5.52
C THR A 161 5.60 2.29 -4.89
N ALA A 162 6.37 3.29 -5.33
CA ALA A 162 7.69 3.62 -4.77
C ALA A 162 7.62 4.03 -3.28
N THR A 163 6.54 4.70 -2.89
CA THR A 163 6.29 5.17 -1.52
C THR A 163 5.40 4.21 -0.71
N SER A 164 5.22 2.96 -1.16
CA SER A 164 4.31 2.02 -0.47
C SER A 164 4.81 1.58 0.91
N LEU A 165 6.12 1.62 1.15
CA LEU A 165 6.73 1.32 2.45
C LEU A 165 6.85 2.55 3.37
N ASP A 166 6.92 3.74 2.77
CA ASP A 166 6.99 5.04 3.45
C ASP A 166 6.24 6.08 2.61
N PRO A 167 4.96 6.39 2.95
CA PRO A 167 4.13 7.33 2.19
C PRO A 167 4.68 8.75 2.13
N ASP A 168 5.56 9.13 3.07
CA ASP A 168 6.16 10.46 3.16
C ASP A 168 7.50 10.54 2.40
N ALA A 169 7.94 9.46 1.75
CA ALA A 169 9.20 9.43 1.02
C ALA A 169 9.16 10.23 -0.28
N GLU A 170 10.28 10.88 -0.57
CA GLU A 170 10.55 11.57 -1.83
C GLU A 170 10.97 10.57 -2.93
N VAL A 171 10.53 10.80 -4.16
CA VAL A 171 10.86 9.95 -5.31
C VAL A 171 11.61 10.72 -6.38
N TRP A 172 12.77 10.22 -6.79
CA TRP A 172 13.46 10.68 -8.00
C TRP A 172 13.18 9.71 -9.14
N LEU A 173 12.58 10.23 -10.21
CA LEU A 173 12.29 9.45 -11.41
C LEU A 173 13.29 9.77 -12.50
N SER A 174 13.87 8.74 -13.10
CA SER A 174 14.67 8.84 -14.30
C SER A 174 14.17 7.92 -15.39
N VAL A 175 14.47 8.29 -16.64
CA VAL A 175 14.26 7.47 -17.81
C VAL A 175 15.58 7.37 -18.56
N GLU A 176 16.05 6.14 -18.78
CA GLU A 176 17.37 5.87 -19.39
C GLU A 176 18.52 6.57 -18.65
N GLY A 177 18.42 6.71 -17.33
CA GLY A 177 19.42 7.36 -16.47
C GLY A 177 19.36 8.89 -16.42
N GLU A 178 18.46 9.53 -17.16
CA GLU A 178 18.27 10.98 -17.15
C GLU A 178 17.03 11.36 -16.32
N PRO A 179 17.06 12.43 -15.50
CA PRO A 179 15.90 12.88 -14.74
C PRO A 179 14.66 13.10 -15.63
N LEU A 180 13.52 12.56 -15.20
CA LEU A 180 12.25 12.76 -15.87
C LEU A 180 11.64 14.09 -15.40
N GLU A 181 11.89 15.18 -16.13
CA GLU A 181 11.32 16.50 -15.85
C GLU A 181 10.02 16.75 -16.61
N LEU A 182 9.83 16.09 -17.75
CA LEU A 182 8.65 16.20 -18.61
C LEU A 182 8.21 14.81 -19.09
N LEU A 183 6.94 14.48 -18.85
CA LEU A 183 6.32 13.25 -19.31
C LEU A 183 5.42 13.49 -20.53
N GLY A 184 5.69 12.71 -21.57
CA GLY A 184 4.94 12.68 -22.83
C GLY A 184 5.13 13.89 -23.74
N GLY A 185 4.52 13.83 -24.93
CA GLY A 185 4.69 14.84 -25.98
C GLY A 185 4.00 16.18 -25.70
N GLU A 186 3.05 16.19 -24.76
CA GLU A 186 2.32 17.40 -24.33
C GLU A 186 3.03 18.12 -23.17
N GLY A 187 3.96 17.43 -22.49
CA GLY A 187 4.81 18.00 -21.44
C GLY A 187 4.12 18.11 -20.08
N LEU A 188 3.70 16.97 -19.50
CA LEU A 188 3.36 16.94 -18.07
C LEU A 188 4.64 17.20 -17.26
N GLU A 189 4.70 18.31 -16.55
CA GLU A 189 5.82 18.61 -15.64
C GLU A 189 5.84 17.59 -14.51
N VAL A 190 7.02 17.03 -14.25
CA VAL A 190 7.25 16.09 -13.16
C VAL A 190 8.23 16.75 -12.19
N PRO A 191 7.79 17.16 -10.99
CA PRO A 191 8.68 17.74 -10.00
C PRO A 191 9.73 16.70 -9.57
N GLN A 192 10.93 17.19 -9.22
CA GLN A 192 12.03 16.34 -8.79
C GLN A 192 12.64 16.89 -7.49
N PRO A 193 12.60 16.13 -6.38
CA PRO A 193 11.81 14.91 -6.21
C PRO A 193 10.30 15.15 -6.33
N VAL A 194 9.53 14.07 -6.48
CA VAL A 194 8.07 14.06 -6.41
C VAL A 194 7.62 13.30 -5.16
N SER A 195 6.65 13.85 -4.44
CA SER A 195 5.96 13.24 -3.31
C SER A 195 4.49 12.96 -3.65
N ARG A 196 3.76 12.27 -2.76
CA ARG A 196 2.31 12.09 -2.93
C ARG A 196 1.51 13.39 -2.85
N ASP A 197 2.03 14.40 -2.15
CA ASP A 197 1.37 15.70 -1.97
C ASP A 197 1.48 16.60 -3.22
N ASP A 198 2.37 16.27 -4.16
CA ASP A 198 2.56 16.99 -5.42
C ASP A 198 1.63 16.52 -6.55
N LEU A 199 0.89 15.42 -6.34
CA LEU A 199 0.04 14.76 -7.33
C LEU A 199 -1.44 15.16 -7.22
#